data_AF-A0A813JFL0-F1
#
_entry.id   AF-A0A813JFL0-F1
#
_cell.length_a   1.000
_cell.length_b   1.000
_cell.length_c   1.000
_cell.angle_alpha   90.00
_cell.angle_beta   90.00
_cell.angle_gamma   90.00
#
_symmetry.space_group_name_H-M   'P 1'
#
loop_
_entity.id
_entity.type
_entity.pdbx_description
1 polymer ?
#
loop_
_entity_poly.entity_id
_entity_poly.type
_entity_poly.pdbx_seq_one_letter_code
_entity_poly.pdbx_strand_id
1 'polypeptide(L)'
;MTRGEALLAGDEKVVGKAKPTVYDLPHEGHAYGRSDPADAEGAREVTMHWAAHVPHPKSGPDCQDFRKLNRAAAKSGVRHAKDMAEFRKVVDIKLIPKGAAGCLPKVIPSDVIPSFAYGQKSRPSTPIAHVVGNTYAMEYEELQEQGYRNLEMRQQTLSKTKIKLTKAAKDRISAARLRNDERDNPPLPKEPFKMSKFKKVSSRMLLPGINRSASMPNLTKSGMSHQASRMMGGSEELDLQ
;
A
#
# COMPACT_ATOMS: atom_id res chain seq x y z
N MET A 1 6.07 -15.54 -98.85
CA MET A 1 6.87 -14.32 -99.06
C MET A 1 6.14 -13.24 -98.30
N THR A 2 6.63 -12.64 -97.20
CA THR A 2 7.97 -12.16 -96.87
C THR A 2 8.16 -12.07 -95.35
N ARG A 3 9.43 -12.21 -94.95
CA ARG A 3 10.11 -11.92 -93.65
C ARG A 3 9.35 -10.96 -92.73
N GLY A 4 9.25 -11.20 -91.41
CA GLY A 4 10.35 -11.55 -90.52
C GLY A 4 11.09 -10.27 -90.12
N GLU A 5 10.54 -9.50 -89.17
CA GLU A 5 11.22 -8.37 -88.57
C GLU A 5 10.96 -8.38 -87.06
N ALA A 6 11.82 -9.10 -86.35
CA ALA A 6 11.99 -8.95 -84.92
C ALA A 6 12.71 -7.62 -84.69
N LEU A 7 11.97 -6.56 -84.34
CA LEU A 7 12.58 -5.32 -83.89
C LEU A 7 13.09 -5.51 -82.47
N LEU A 8 14.41 -5.62 -82.43
CA LEU A 8 15.31 -5.53 -81.30
C LEU A 8 14.85 -4.45 -80.31
N ALA A 9 14.78 -4.86 -79.04
CA ALA A 9 14.79 -3.99 -77.88
C ALA A 9 16.03 -3.07 -77.94
N GLY A 10 15.85 -1.87 -78.49
CA GLY A 10 16.84 -0.81 -78.51
C GLY A 10 16.72 0.03 -77.26
N ASP A 11 17.71 -0.10 -76.38
CA ASP A 11 17.95 0.76 -75.23
C ASP A 11 18.12 2.24 -75.66
N GLU A 12 17.03 3.00 -75.73
CA GLU A 12 17.09 4.45 -75.56
C GLU A 12 16.58 4.78 -74.15
N LYS A 13 17.40 4.42 -73.15
CA LYS A 13 17.16 4.83 -71.76
C LYS A 13 17.42 6.32 -71.64
N VAL A 14 16.38 7.13 -71.84
CA VAL A 14 16.37 8.54 -71.45
C VAL A 14 16.68 8.59 -69.95
N VAL A 15 17.91 8.98 -69.63
CA VAL A 15 18.40 9.05 -68.24
C VAL A 15 17.52 10.03 -67.47
N GLY A 16 16.90 9.56 -66.38
CA GLY A 16 16.07 10.37 -65.50
C GLY A 16 14.55 10.21 -65.69
N LYS A 17 14.07 9.48 -66.70
CA LYS A 17 12.64 9.16 -66.83
C LYS A 17 12.29 7.88 -66.07
N ALA A 18 11.13 7.87 -65.41
CA ALA A 18 10.60 6.67 -64.77
C ALA A 18 10.30 5.60 -65.82
N LYS A 19 10.34 4.32 -65.42
CA LYS A 19 9.95 3.21 -66.29
C LYS A 19 8.49 3.39 -66.73
N PRO A 20 8.16 3.18 -68.01
CA PRO A 20 6.78 3.27 -68.46
C PRO A 20 5.92 2.25 -67.71
N THR A 21 4.69 2.64 -67.37
CA THR A 21 3.76 1.76 -66.66
C THR A 21 3.20 0.71 -67.61
N VAL A 22 3.04 -0.51 -67.13
CA VAL A 22 2.48 -1.65 -67.90
C VAL A 22 0.94 -1.72 -67.74
N TYR A 23 0.36 -0.82 -66.95
CA TYR A 23 -1.06 -0.78 -66.65
C TYR A 23 -1.73 0.40 -67.33
N ASP A 24 -2.99 0.21 -67.72
CA ASP A 24 -3.86 1.28 -68.19
C ASP A 24 -4.21 2.19 -67.01
N LEU A 25 -3.51 3.32 -66.93
CA LEU A 25 -3.74 4.30 -65.88
C LEU A 25 -5.01 5.12 -66.18
N PRO A 26 -5.73 5.55 -65.13
CA PRO A 26 -6.74 6.60 -65.22
C PRO A 26 -6.22 7.87 -65.93
N HIS A 27 -7.15 8.69 -66.44
CA HIS A 27 -6.84 9.93 -67.17
C HIS A 27 -5.89 10.85 -66.37
N GLU A 28 -5.14 11.72 -67.07
CA GLU A 28 -4.08 12.55 -66.49
C GLU A 28 -4.50 13.50 -65.35
N GLY A 29 -5.80 13.73 -65.14
CA GLY A 29 -6.32 14.53 -64.02
C GLY A 29 -6.80 13.70 -62.83
N HIS A 30 -6.59 12.38 -62.83
CA HIS A 30 -6.92 11.53 -61.69
C HIS A 30 -5.89 11.75 -60.57
N ALA A 31 -6.36 12.30 -59.44
CA ALA A 31 -5.56 12.42 -58.24
C ALA A 31 -5.52 11.09 -57.50
N TYR A 32 -4.34 10.49 -57.39
CA TYR A 32 -4.12 9.29 -56.59
C TYR A 32 -4.03 9.64 -55.10
N GLY A 33 -4.58 8.78 -54.25
CA GLY A 33 -4.59 8.95 -52.80
C GLY A 33 -6.00 9.18 -52.24
N ARG A 34 -6.10 9.32 -50.92
CA ARG A 34 -7.35 9.65 -50.24
C ARG A 34 -7.34 11.16 -49.96
N SER A 35 -8.25 11.91 -50.56
CA SER A 35 -8.50 13.28 -50.16
C SER A 35 -9.25 13.26 -48.83
N ASP A 36 -8.63 13.76 -47.78
CA ASP A 36 -9.36 13.98 -46.52
C ASP A 36 -10.29 15.18 -46.72
N PRO A 37 -11.57 15.05 -46.32
CA PRO A 37 -12.48 16.18 -46.38
C PRO A 37 -11.94 17.30 -45.48
N ALA A 38 -11.99 18.53 -45.97
CA ALA A 38 -11.70 19.69 -45.13
C ALA A 38 -12.65 19.69 -43.93
N ASP A 39 -12.11 19.98 -42.74
CA ASP A 39 -12.94 20.10 -41.55
C ASP A 39 -13.99 21.21 -41.76
N ALA A 40 -15.22 20.93 -41.34
CA ALA A 40 -16.31 21.90 -41.44
C ALA A 40 -16.16 23.02 -40.40
N GLU A 41 -15.37 22.77 -39.34
CA GLU A 41 -15.12 23.71 -38.26
C GLU A 41 -13.75 24.40 -38.44
N GLY A 42 -13.75 25.73 -38.46
CA GLY A 42 -12.53 26.53 -38.49
C GLY A 42 -11.99 26.83 -37.09
N ALA A 43 -10.77 27.36 -37.02
CA ALA A 43 -10.13 27.72 -35.76
C ALA A 43 -10.94 28.73 -34.93
N ARG A 44 -11.73 29.58 -35.59
CA ARG A 44 -12.65 30.54 -34.97
C ARG A 44 -13.79 29.83 -34.26
N GLU A 45 -14.40 28.85 -34.90
CA GLU A 45 -15.54 28.12 -34.37
C GLU A 45 -15.11 27.30 -33.14
N VAL A 46 -13.94 26.66 -33.21
CA VAL A 46 -13.34 25.88 -32.11
C VAL A 46 -12.98 26.74 -30.89
N THR A 47 -12.51 27.97 -31.10
CA THR A 47 -12.14 28.86 -29.98
C THR A 47 -13.36 29.53 -29.33
N MET A 48 -14.41 29.81 -30.11
CA MET A 48 -15.59 30.53 -29.62
C MET A 48 -16.68 29.62 -29.05
N HIS A 49 -16.76 28.35 -29.46
CA HIS A 49 -17.76 27.41 -28.96
C HIS A 49 -17.15 26.43 -27.95
N TRP A 50 -17.33 26.75 -26.68
CA TRP A 50 -17.08 25.78 -25.61
C TRP A 50 -18.24 24.78 -25.57
N ALA A 51 -18.04 23.62 -26.19
CA ALA A 51 -19.01 22.53 -26.13
C ALA A 51 -19.15 22.05 -24.68
N ALA A 52 -20.30 22.32 -24.07
CA ALA A 52 -20.61 21.79 -22.76
C ALA A 52 -20.73 20.26 -22.84
N HIS A 53 -20.16 19.56 -21.86
CA HIS A 53 -20.27 18.11 -21.77
C HIS A 53 -21.75 17.70 -21.68
N VAL A 54 -22.23 16.97 -22.70
CA VAL A 54 -23.55 16.34 -22.67
C VAL A 54 -23.40 15.03 -21.90
N PRO A 55 -23.96 14.91 -20.68
CA PRO A 55 -23.86 13.67 -19.93
C PRO A 55 -24.56 12.54 -20.67
N HIS A 56 -23.96 11.35 -20.68
CA HIS A 56 -24.62 10.18 -21.22
C HIS A 56 -25.95 9.92 -20.49
N PRO A 57 -27.01 9.54 -21.24
CA PRO A 57 -28.30 9.24 -20.64
C PRO A 57 -28.11 8.09 -19.66
N LYS A 58 -28.50 8.32 -18.41
CA LYS A 58 -28.50 7.25 -17.41
C LYS A 58 -29.50 6.19 -17.85
N SER A 59 -29.15 4.92 -17.65
CA SER A 59 -30.06 3.80 -17.94
C SER A 59 -31.39 4.03 -17.21
N GLY A 60 -32.45 4.19 -17.98
CA GLY A 60 -33.79 4.50 -17.48
C GLY A 60 -34.41 3.35 -16.68
N PRO A 61 -35.58 3.60 -16.05
CA PRO A 61 -36.30 2.59 -15.26
C PRO A 61 -36.78 1.40 -16.10
N ASP A 62 -36.80 1.54 -17.42
CA ASP A 62 -37.20 0.49 -18.37
C ASP A 62 -36.04 -0.46 -18.74
N CYS A 63 -34.82 -0.21 -18.26
CA CYS A 63 -33.71 -1.12 -18.41
C CYS A 63 -33.73 -2.21 -17.33
N GLN A 64 -33.29 -3.42 -17.67
CA GLN A 64 -33.20 -4.53 -16.73
C GLN A 64 -31.99 -4.41 -15.77
N ASP A 65 -32.20 -4.69 -14.49
CA ASP A 65 -31.14 -4.78 -13.48
C ASP A 65 -30.46 -6.15 -13.52
N PHE A 66 -29.44 -6.27 -14.36
CA PHE A 66 -28.67 -7.50 -14.50
C PHE A 66 -28.01 -7.96 -13.19
N ARG A 67 -27.74 -7.07 -12.23
CA ARG A 67 -27.12 -7.46 -10.95
C ARG A 67 -28.11 -8.22 -10.09
N LYS A 68 -29.33 -7.71 -9.98
CA LYS A 68 -30.41 -8.40 -9.25
C LYS A 68 -30.85 -9.66 -9.99
N LEU A 69 -30.95 -9.59 -11.32
CA LEU A 69 -31.30 -10.71 -12.17
C LEU A 69 -30.29 -11.85 -12.03
N ASN A 70 -28.99 -11.57 -12.10
CA ASN A 70 -27.96 -12.59 -11.92
C ASN A 70 -27.96 -13.18 -10.50
N ARG A 71 -28.26 -12.36 -9.48
CA ARG A 71 -28.44 -12.87 -8.10
C ARG A 71 -29.65 -13.79 -7.99
N ALA A 72 -30.75 -13.47 -8.67
CA ALA A 72 -31.94 -14.33 -8.72
C ALA A 72 -31.65 -15.63 -9.50
N ALA A 73 -30.94 -15.54 -10.62
CA ALA A 73 -30.52 -16.69 -11.44
C ALA A 73 -29.62 -17.66 -10.65
N ALA A 74 -28.70 -17.13 -9.84
CA ALA A 74 -27.87 -17.94 -8.96
C ALA A 74 -28.70 -18.66 -7.87
N LYS A 75 -29.75 -18.01 -7.35
CA LYS A 75 -30.67 -18.62 -6.37
C LYS A 75 -31.56 -19.70 -6.99
N SER A 76 -31.95 -19.56 -8.26
CA SER A 76 -32.72 -20.56 -8.99
C SER A 76 -31.87 -21.69 -9.57
N GLY A 77 -30.54 -21.67 -9.39
CA GLY A 77 -29.65 -22.73 -9.83
C GLY A 77 -29.30 -22.69 -11.32
N VAL A 78 -29.43 -21.54 -11.97
CA VAL A 78 -29.03 -21.35 -13.38
C VAL A 78 -27.51 -21.34 -13.48
N ARG A 79 -26.94 -22.36 -14.14
CA ARG A 79 -25.47 -22.57 -14.23
C ARG A 79 -24.90 -22.39 -15.63
N HIS A 80 -25.71 -22.57 -16.67
CA HIS A 80 -25.26 -22.45 -18.07
C HIS A 80 -25.65 -21.11 -18.69
N ALA A 81 -24.87 -20.67 -19.67
CA ALA A 81 -25.10 -19.40 -20.35
C ALA A 81 -26.40 -19.36 -21.18
N LYS A 82 -26.82 -20.50 -21.75
CA LYS A 82 -28.08 -20.63 -22.50
C LYS A 82 -29.28 -20.44 -21.58
N ASP A 83 -29.29 -21.17 -20.47
CA ASP A 83 -30.29 -21.06 -19.40
C ASP A 83 -30.35 -19.65 -18.83
N MET A 84 -29.21 -18.96 -18.74
CA MET A 84 -29.13 -17.55 -18.34
C MET A 84 -29.85 -16.66 -19.37
N ALA A 85 -29.57 -16.83 -20.67
CA ALA A 85 -30.27 -16.10 -21.73
C ALA A 85 -31.80 -16.33 -21.73
N GLU A 86 -32.25 -17.54 -21.41
CA GLU A 86 -33.68 -17.86 -21.21
C GLU A 86 -34.23 -17.19 -19.96
N PHE A 87 -33.48 -17.23 -18.85
CA PHE A 87 -33.85 -16.60 -17.58
C PHE A 87 -34.02 -15.07 -17.72
N ARG A 88 -33.21 -14.42 -18.57
CA ARG A 88 -33.36 -12.99 -18.94
C ARG A 88 -34.68 -12.66 -19.62
N LYS A 89 -35.20 -13.58 -20.42
CA LYS A 89 -36.47 -13.39 -21.15
C LYS A 89 -37.69 -13.61 -20.24
N VAL A 90 -37.57 -14.55 -19.29
CA VAL A 90 -38.66 -14.94 -18.40
C VAL A 90 -38.79 -14.01 -17.20
N VAL A 91 -37.67 -13.57 -16.61
CA VAL A 91 -37.67 -12.79 -15.36
C VAL A 91 -37.28 -11.34 -15.65
N ASP A 92 -38.28 -10.46 -15.70
CA ASP A 92 -38.06 -9.02 -15.86
C ASP A 92 -37.86 -8.33 -14.51
N ILE A 93 -36.61 -8.00 -14.17
CA ILE A 93 -36.29 -7.20 -12.98
C ILE A 93 -35.87 -5.81 -13.42
N LYS A 94 -36.75 -4.83 -13.24
CA LYS A 94 -36.47 -3.44 -13.64
C LYS A 94 -35.41 -2.77 -12.77
N LEU A 95 -34.59 -1.93 -13.41
CA LEU A 95 -33.60 -1.12 -12.74
C LEU A 95 -34.28 0.00 -11.95
N ILE A 96 -34.24 -0.12 -10.63
CA ILE A 96 -34.71 0.94 -9.73
C ILE A 96 -33.63 2.03 -9.72
N PRO A 97 -33.91 3.25 -10.23
CA PRO A 97 -32.95 4.33 -10.19
C PRO A 97 -32.66 4.66 -8.72
N LYS A 98 -31.38 4.62 -8.34
CA LYS A 98 -30.94 5.04 -7.02
C LYS A 98 -30.90 6.57 -6.99
N GLY A 99 -32.01 7.18 -6.61
CA GLY A 99 -32.16 8.62 -6.45
C GLY A 99 -33.03 9.26 -7.53
N ALA A 100 -33.64 10.40 -7.19
CA ALA A 100 -34.35 11.23 -8.14
C ALA A 100 -33.44 11.58 -9.32
N ALA A 101 -34.00 11.55 -10.53
CA ALA A 101 -33.32 12.01 -11.73
C ALA A 101 -32.90 13.48 -11.54
N GLY A 102 -31.62 13.67 -11.21
CA GLY A 102 -31.09 14.98 -10.84
C GLY A 102 -31.35 15.32 -9.38
N CYS A 103 -30.31 15.76 -8.68
CA CYS A 103 -30.53 16.58 -7.50
C CYS A 103 -31.37 17.78 -7.96
N LEU A 104 -32.43 18.15 -7.22
CA LEU A 104 -33.08 19.45 -7.41
C LEU A 104 -31.98 20.51 -7.51
N PRO A 105 -32.11 21.50 -8.41
CA PRO A 105 -31.09 22.55 -8.54
C PRO A 105 -30.87 23.13 -7.16
N LYS A 106 -29.66 22.92 -6.62
CA LYS A 106 -29.30 23.49 -5.33
C LYS A 106 -29.25 24.99 -5.57
N VAL A 107 -30.25 25.69 -5.05
CA VAL A 107 -30.27 27.16 -5.04
C VAL A 107 -28.97 27.60 -4.40
N ILE A 108 -28.10 28.21 -5.20
CA ILE A 108 -26.84 28.71 -4.68
C ILE A 108 -27.10 30.08 -4.05
N PRO A 109 -26.40 30.46 -2.97
CA PRO A 109 -26.70 31.70 -2.26
C PRO A 109 -26.62 32.97 -3.13
N SER A 110 -25.81 32.98 -4.20
CA SER A 110 -25.76 34.08 -5.17
C SER A 110 -27.03 34.25 -5.99
N ASP A 111 -27.84 33.21 -6.15
CA ASP A 111 -29.10 33.30 -6.90
C ASP A 111 -30.14 34.14 -6.14
N VAL A 112 -30.04 34.19 -4.81
CA VAL A 112 -30.98 34.88 -3.92
C VAL A 112 -30.44 36.22 -3.45
N ILE A 113 -29.12 36.32 -3.24
CA ILE A 113 -28.47 37.52 -2.69
C ILE A 113 -27.43 38.03 -3.71
N PRO A 114 -27.73 39.11 -4.46
CA PRO A 114 -26.82 39.66 -5.46
C PRO A 114 -25.44 40.10 -4.93
N SER A 115 -25.35 40.41 -3.64
CA SER A 115 -24.12 40.78 -2.95
C SER A 115 -23.37 39.58 -2.34
N PHE A 116 -23.81 38.34 -2.59
CA PHE A 116 -23.14 37.16 -2.09
C PHE A 116 -21.83 36.91 -2.85
N ALA A 117 -20.71 37.10 -2.17
CA ALA A 117 -19.39 36.77 -2.69
C ALA A 117 -18.99 35.36 -2.26
N TYR A 118 -18.56 34.56 -3.23
CA TYR A 118 -17.91 33.27 -2.97
C TYR A 118 -16.45 33.48 -2.58
N GLY A 119 -15.93 32.58 -1.75
CA GLY A 119 -14.54 32.59 -1.31
C GLY A 119 -14.41 32.59 0.22
N GLN A 120 -13.18 32.56 0.70
CA GLN A 120 -12.92 32.75 2.12
C GLN A 120 -12.86 34.24 2.42
N LYS A 121 -13.71 34.68 3.36
CA LYS A 121 -13.58 36.02 3.94
C LYS A 121 -12.18 36.14 4.53
N SER A 122 -11.54 37.30 4.33
CA SER A 122 -10.29 37.59 5.02
C SER A 122 -10.50 37.42 6.52
N ARG A 123 -9.55 36.73 7.17
CA ARG A 123 -9.55 36.66 8.64
C ARG A 123 -9.50 38.10 9.15
N PRO A 124 -10.38 38.51 10.08
CA PRO A 124 -10.25 39.83 10.69
C PRO A 124 -8.84 39.96 11.26
N SER A 125 -8.24 41.15 11.13
CA SER A 125 -6.95 41.42 11.73
C SER A 125 -7.03 41.16 13.24
N THR A 126 -5.92 40.69 13.82
CA THR A 126 -5.83 40.49 15.27
C THR A 126 -6.13 41.83 15.97
N PRO A 127 -7.18 41.93 16.80
CA PRO A 127 -7.56 43.18 17.45
C PRO A 127 -6.37 43.79 18.21
N ILE A 128 -5.96 45.01 17.84
CA ILE A 128 -4.73 45.61 18.38
C ILE A 128 -4.82 45.87 19.89
N ALA A 129 -6.02 46.22 20.39
CA ALA A 129 -6.26 46.42 21.82
C ALA A 129 -5.93 45.16 22.64
N HIS A 130 -6.22 43.98 22.11
CA HIS A 130 -5.96 42.70 22.77
C HIS A 130 -4.48 42.34 22.76
N VAL A 131 -3.76 42.69 21.69
CA VAL A 131 -2.31 42.52 21.59
C VAL A 131 -1.60 43.44 22.58
N VAL A 132 -1.95 44.72 22.59
CA VAL A 132 -1.37 45.73 23.50
C VAL A 132 -1.70 45.41 24.95
N GLY A 133 -2.92 44.97 25.22
CA GLY A 133 -3.38 44.57 26.56
C GLY A 133 -2.88 43.19 27.02
N ASN A 134 -1.99 42.54 26.26
CA ASN A 134 -1.42 41.21 26.58
C ASN A 134 -2.47 40.10 26.85
N THR A 135 -3.68 40.26 26.32
CA THR A 135 -4.81 39.35 26.60
C THR A 135 -4.54 37.92 26.11
N TYR A 136 -3.91 37.75 24.94
CA TYR A 136 -3.58 36.44 24.40
C TYR A 136 -2.58 35.65 25.24
N ALA A 137 -1.63 36.33 25.88
CA ALA A 137 -0.70 35.67 26.79
C ALA A 137 -1.43 35.20 28.05
N MET A 138 -2.29 36.05 28.62
CA MET A 138 -3.11 35.69 29.78
C MET A 138 -4.04 34.50 29.48
N GLU A 139 -4.78 34.53 28.37
CA GLU A 139 -5.65 33.43 27.95
C GLU A 139 -4.85 32.13 27.75
N TYR A 140 -3.63 32.24 27.20
CA TYR A 140 -2.76 31.09 27.01
C TYR A 140 -2.29 30.49 28.35
N GLU A 141 -1.84 31.33 29.28
CA GLU A 141 -1.44 30.90 30.62
C GLU A 141 -2.61 30.23 31.36
N GLU A 142 -3.81 30.80 31.27
CA GLU A 142 -5.00 30.21 31.87
C GLU A 142 -5.34 28.85 31.26
N LEU A 143 -5.30 28.71 29.92
CA LEU A 143 -5.52 27.45 29.24
C LEU A 143 -4.46 26.39 29.60
N GLN A 144 -3.20 26.80 29.76
CA GLN A 144 -2.14 25.90 30.24
C GLN A 144 -2.43 25.43 31.65
N GLU A 145 -2.78 26.35 32.56
CA GLU A 145 -3.07 26.01 33.95
C GLU A 145 -4.27 25.06 34.05
N GLN A 146 -5.34 25.32 33.29
CA GLN A 146 -6.48 24.40 33.18
C GLN A 146 -6.06 23.02 32.64
N GLY A 147 -5.18 22.98 31.64
CA GLY A 147 -4.61 21.75 31.11
C GLY A 147 -3.87 20.93 32.17
N TYR A 148 -2.99 21.56 32.95
CA TYR A 148 -2.27 20.91 34.05
C TYR A 148 -3.22 20.40 35.14
N ARG A 149 -4.18 21.22 35.58
CA ARG A 149 -5.20 20.82 36.56
C ARG A 149 -5.98 19.59 36.10
N ASN A 150 -6.38 19.56 34.83
CA ASN A 150 -7.10 18.42 34.24
C ASN A 150 -6.24 17.15 34.22
N LEU A 151 -4.94 17.27 33.92
CA LEU A 151 -4.00 16.14 33.95
C LEU A 151 -3.78 15.61 35.36
N GLU A 152 -3.68 16.48 36.37
CA GLU A 152 -3.55 16.08 37.77
C GLU A 152 -4.79 15.34 38.28
N MET A 153 -5.98 15.88 38.02
CA MET A 153 -7.26 15.23 38.32
C MET A 153 -7.38 13.87 37.64
N ARG A 154 -6.93 13.77 36.39
CA ARG A 154 -6.90 12.51 35.65
C ARG A 154 -5.89 11.52 36.24
N GLN A 155 -4.73 11.97 36.68
CA GLN A 155 -3.74 11.11 37.33
C GLN A 155 -4.22 10.59 38.68
N GLN A 156 -4.93 11.41 39.46
CA GLN A 156 -5.51 10.99 40.74
C GLN A 156 -6.63 9.96 40.58
N THR A 157 -7.44 10.09 39.51
CA THR A 157 -8.57 9.18 39.23
C THR A 157 -8.16 7.92 38.49
N LEU A 158 -7.06 7.95 37.72
CA LEU A 158 -6.55 6.77 37.02
C LEU A 158 -5.76 5.87 37.96
N SER A 159 -6.36 4.73 38.33
CA SER A 159 -5.58 3.60 38.85
C SER A 159 -4.51 3.19 37.82
N LYS A 160 -3.29 2.87 38.27
CA LYS A 160 -2.19 2.42 37.38
C LYS A 160 -2.69 1.29 36.48
N THR A 161 -2.89 1.57 35.19
CA THR A 161 -3.33 0.57 34.21
C THR A 161 -2.30 -0.55 34.16
N LYS A 162 -2.65 -1.72 34.70
CA LYS A 162 -1.77 -2.89 34.63
C LYS A 162 -1.69 -3.34 33.18
N ILE A 163 -0.57 -3.08 32.52
CA ILE A 163 -0.29 -3.55 31.17
C ILE A 163 -0.29 -5.08 31.20
N LYS A 164 -1.26 -5.70 30.54
CA LYS A 164 -1.32 -7.15 30.42
C LYS A 164 -0.20 -7.61 29.48
N LEU A 165 0.75 -8.37 30.01
CA LEU A 165 1.81 -8.98 29.19
C LEU A 165 1.22 -10.05 28.27
N THR A 166 1.65 -10.04 27.02
CA THR A 166 1.35 -11.10 26.05
C THR A 166 2.03 -12.40 26.46
N LYS A 167 1.53 -13.55 25.99
CA LYS A 167 2.09 -14.88 26.31
C LYS A 167 3.57 -14.96 25.93
N ALA A 168 3.92 -14.50 24.73
CA ALA A 168 5.30 -14.47 24.24
C ALA A 168 6.22 -13.60 25.13
N ALA A 169 5.73 -12.48 25.67
CA ALA A 169 6.53 -11.65 26.58
C ALA A 169 6.78 -12.37 27.91
N LYS A 170 5.79 -13.08 28.46
CA LYS A 170 5.95 -13.89 29.68
C LYS A 170 6.98 -15.00 29.47
N ASP A 171 6.92 -15.70 28.34
CA ASP A 171 7.83 -16.80 28.02
C ASP A 171 9.29 -16.31 27.85
N ARG A 172 9.47 -15.13 27.25
CA ARG A 172 10.82 -14.50 27.16
C ARG A 172 11.36 -14.11 28.53
N ILE A 173 10.51 -13.59 29.43
CA ILE A 173 10.90 -13.24 30.79
C ILE A 173 11.27 -14.50 31.59
N SER A 174 10.48 -15.58 31.50
CA SER A 174 10.78 -16.83 32.20
C SER A 174 12.06 -17.48 31.69
N ALA A 175 12.27 -17.52 30.37
CA ALA A 175 13.50 -18.03 29.78
C ALA A 175 14.73 -17.20 30.17
N ALA A 176 14.59 -15.86 30.24
CA ALA A 176 15.66 -15.00 30.71
C ALA A 176 16.02 -15.25 32.18
N ARG A 177 15.01 -15.46 33.04
CA ARG A 177 15.22 -15.84 34.45
C ARG A 177 15.94 -17.17 34.58
N LEU A 178 15.49 -18.18 33.83
CA LEU A 178 16.10 -19.52 33.88
C LEU A 178 17.57 -19.50 33.44
N ARG A 179 17.91 -18.75 32.38
CA ARG A 179 19.31 -18.57 31.96
C ARG A 179 20.17 -17.84 33.00
N ASN A 180 19.60 -16.87 33.71
CA ASN A 180 20.31 -16.18 34.79
C ASN A 180 20.52 -17.12 35.98
N ASP A 181 19.51 -17.90 36.35
CA ASP A 181 19.61 -18.90 37.42
C ASP A 181 20.66 -19.98 37.09
N GLU A 182 20.71 -20.46 35.85
CA GLU A 182 21.74 -21.42 35.41
C GLU A 182 23.16 -20.83 35.43
N ARG A 183 23.29 -19.52 35.19
CA ARG A 183 24.57 -18.80 35.27
C ARG A 183 25.02 -18.61 36.71
N ASP A 184 24.10 -18.21 37.58
CA ASP A 184 24.39 -17.85 38.96
C ASP A 184 24.46 -19.11 39.86
N ASN A 185 23.70 -20.16 39.52
CA ASN A 185 23.72 -21.48 40.15
C ASN A 185 24.02 -22.58 39.10
N PRO A 186 25.29 -22.77 38.71
CA PRO A 186 25.64 -23.85 37.80
C PRO A 186 25.26 -25.20 38.42
N PRO A 187 24.55 -26.08 37.70
CA PRO A 187 24.19 -27.38 38.23
C PRO A 187 25.46 -28.17 38.55
N LEU A 188 25.50 -28.76 39.76
CA LEU A 188 26.60 -29.64 40.17
C LEU A 188 26.84 -30.69 39.08
N PRO A 189 28.11 -31.02 38.78
CA PRO A 189 28.44 -32.00 37.75
C PRO A 189 27.72 -33.31 38.06
N LYS A 190 26.78 -33.69 37.18
CA LYS A 190 26.02 -34.94 37.32
C LYS A 190 27.02 -36.09 37.37
N GLU A 191 26.97 -36.88 38.44
CA GLU A 191 27.80 -38.08 38.54
C GLU A 191 27.49 -38.97 37.32
N PRO A 192 28.52 -39.47 36.61
CA PRO A 192 28.30 -40.37 35.50
C PRO A 192 27.59 -41.62 36.02
N PHE A 193 26.60 -42.09 35.27
CA PHE A 193 25.79 -43.23 35.66
C PHE A 193 26.67 -44.45 35.92
N LYS A 194 26.71 -44.88 37.19
CA LYS A 194 27.37 -46.13 37.62
C LYS A 194 26.29 -47.11 38.07
N MET A 195 26.18 -48.24 37.39
CA MET A 195 25.25 -49.31 37.79
C MET A 195 25.52 -49.75 39.23
N SER A 196 24.46 -50.07 39.98
CA SER A 196 24.51 -50.43 41.41
C SER A 196 25.55 -51.51 41.71
N LYS A 197 25.57 -52.57 40.91
CA LYS A 197 26.51 -53.70 41.01
C LYS A 197 27.98 -53.32 40.87
N PHE A 198 28.29 -52.21 40.19
CA PHE A 198 29.65 -51.76 39.97
C PHE A 198 30.07 -50.61 40.90
N LYS A 199 29.17 -50.07 41.74
CA LYS A 199 29.52 -48.97 42.65
C LYS A 199 30.73 -49.29 43.53
N LYS A 200 30.80 -50.51 44.08
CA LYS A 200 31.88 -50.98 44.97
C LYS A 200 33.13 -51.52 44.25
N VAL A 201 33.12 -51.63 42.92
CA VAL A 201 34.28 -52.11 42.18
C VAL A 201 35.24 -50.94 41.95
N SER A 202 36.43 -51.01 42.55
CA SER A 202 37.55 -50.11 42.28
C SER A 202 38.25 -50.50 40.99
N SER A 203 38.72 -49.52 40.22
CA SER A 203 39.48 -49.77 38.99
C SER A 203 40.79 -50.48 39.31
N ARG A 204 41.05 -51.63 38.67
CA ARG A 204 42.26 -52.45 38.92
C ARG A 204 43.55 -51.93 38.26
N MET A 205 43.49 -50.95 37.36
CA MET A 205 44.68 -50.33 36.80
C MET A 205 44.91 -48.96 37.44
N LEU A 206 45.98 -48.85 38.22
CA LEU A 206 46.63 -47.59 38.56
C LEU A 206 47.91 -47.50 37.72
N LEU A 207 47.85 -46.85 36.56
CA LEU A 207 49.05 -46.49 35.82
C LEU A 207 49.69 -45.27 36.51
N PRO A 208 50.99 -45.29 36.86
CA PRO A 208 51.65 -44.14 37.46
C PRO A 208 51.54 -42.94 36.51
N GLY A 209 50.93 -41.85 36.98
CA GLY A 209 50.81 -40.60 36.21
C GLY A 209 49.52 -40.41 35.40
N ILE A 210 48.59 -41.38 35.39
CA ILE A 210 47.30 -41.25 34.67
C ILE A 210 46.15 -41.52 35.64
N ASN A 211 45.81 -40.52 36.47
CA ASN A 211 44.61 -40.53 37.32
C ASN A 211 43.32 -40.24 36.52
N ARG A 212 43.25 -40.65 35.25
CA ARG A 212 42.09 -40.39 34.38
C ARG A 212 41.80 -41.62 33.53
N SER A 213 40.67 -42.25 33.81
CA SER A 213 40.08 -43.30 32.96
C SER A 213 39.91 -42.78 31.53
N ALA A 214 40.40 -43.54 30.55
CA ALA A 214 40.47 -43.23 29.11
C ALA A 214 39.11 -43.05 28.39
N SER A 215 38.01 -42.90 29.14
CA SER A 215 36.65 -42.73 28.61
C SER A 215 36.07 -41.32 28.81
N MET A 216 36.88 -40.34 29.20
CA MET A 216 36.46 -38.94 29.13
C MET A 216 36.74 -38.45 27.71
N PRO A 217 35.72 -38.08 26.91
CA PRO A 217 35.96 -37.40 25.66
C PRO A 217 36.70 -36.10 25.95
N ASN A 218 37.77 -35.87 25.19
CA ASN A 218 38.57 -34.66 25.21
C ASN A 218 37.68 -33.51 24.73
N LEU A 219 36.94 -32.88 25.64
CA LEU A 219 36.31 -31.58 25.41
C LEU A 219 37.45 -30.55 25.39
N THR A 220 38.15 -30.52 24.27
CA THR A 220 38.92 -29.36 23.85
C THR A 220 37.93 -28.19 23.86
N LYS A 221 38.09 -27.31 24.85
CA LYS A 221 37.53 -25.97 24.80
C LYS A 221 38.13 -25.32 23.56
N SER A 222 37.44 -25.36 22.43
CA SER A 222 37.71 -24.49 21.30
C SER A 222 37.52 -23.06 21.81
N GLY A 223 38.63 -22.34 21.91
CA GLY A 223 38.65 -20.98 22.40
C GLY A 223 37.71 -20.08 21.61
N MET A 224 36.77 -19.45 22.32
CA MET A 224 36.30 -18.12 21.96
C MET A 224 36.92 -17.16 22.96
N SER A 225 38.11 -16.65 22.61
CA SER A 225 38.64 -15.43 23.19
C SER A 225 37.82 -14.25 22.65
N HIS A 226 36.92 -13.73 23.48
CA HIS A 226 36.56 -12.33 23.40
C HIS A 226 37.18 -11.64 24.61
N GLN A 227 38.22 -10.85 24.30
CA GLN A 227 38.73 -9.82 25.19
C GLN A 227 37.56 -8.90 25.57
N ALA A 228 37.16 -8.97 26.83
CA ALA A 228 36.51 -7.84 27.49
C ALA A 228 37.53 -7.31 28.50
N SER A 229 38.29 -6.30 28.06
CA SER A 229 39.10 -5.48 28.96
C SER A 229 38.12 -4.68 29.84
N ARG A 230 37.90 -5.14 31.07
CA ARG A 230 37.18 -4.40 32.10
C ARG A 230 38.24 -3.92 33.09
N MET A 231 38.67 -2.67 32.90
CA MET A 231 39.38 -1.92 33.94
C MET A 231 38.46 -1.82 35.16
N MET A 232 38.96 -2.37 36.27
CA MET A 232 38.64 -2.00 37.66
C MET A 232 38.82 -0.48 37.77
N GLY A 233 37.98 0.33 38.39
CA GLY A 233 37.42 0.26 39.74
C GLY A 233 37.54 1.69 40.30
N GLY A 234 36.74 2.03 41.33
CA GLY A 234 36.86 3.32 42.01
C GLY A 234 35.52 4.00 42.31
N SER A 235 34.71 3.36 43.15
CA SER A 235 33.77 4.08 44.02
C SER A 235 34.56 4.53 45.24
N GLU A 236 34.81 5.84 45.36
CA GLU A 236 35.09 6.46 46.64
C GLU A 236 33.82 7.15 47.14
N GLU A 237 33.36 6.59 48.24
CA GLU A 237 32.43 7.12 49.22
C GLU A 237 33.13 8.27 49.94
N LEU A 238 32.54 9.48 49.93
CA LEU A 238 32.89 10.54 50.88
C LEU A 238 31.62 11.00 51.56
N ASP A 239 31.48 10.49 52.78
CA ASP A 239 30.59 10.95 53.82
C ASP A 239 31.14 12.25 54.46
N LEU A 240 30.18 13.10 54.86
CA LEU A 240 30.22 14.06 55.98
C LEU A 240 31.11 15.32 55.86
N GLN A 241 30.47 16.47 55.62
CA GLN A 241 30.08 17.45 56.66
C GLN A 241 29.27 18.61 56.06
#